data_AF-A0A847TQQ2-F1
#
_entry.id   AF-A0A847TQQ2-F1
#
_cell.length_a   1.000
_cell.length_b   1.000
_cell.length_c   1.000
_cell.angle_alpha   90.00
_cell.angle_beta   90.00
_cell.angle_gamma   90.00
#
_symmetry.space_group_name_H-M   'P 1'
#
loop_
_entity.id
_entity.type
_entity.pdbx_description
1 polymer ?
#
loop_
_entity_poly.entity_id
_entity_poly.type
_entity_poly.pdbx_seq_one_letter_code
_entity_poly.pdbx_strand_id
1 'polypeptide(L)'
;MKRILTLLLGTAFLFSCSKKKDDNTGPSSADASWKLGQYTYVRGTSSQSSTTNSGKTITAMAVSTTGDGGNLGAFSGSALTFTFYSNLGEGEYRLGTTEAMVSSPAARIIVINCTIGTAVNTGSLLYSVLGTGGTASVTLDSKGKYHVSVSTPVTFKKDIAVNGGIPSAQETYDLTIKNAY
;
A
#
# COMPACT_ATOMS: atom_id res chain seq x y z
N MET A 1 50.29 -53.48 24.11
CA MET A 1 48.86 -53.49 23.74
C MET A 1 48.51 -52.12 23.17
N LYS A 2 48.21 -52.06 21.87
CA LYS A 2 47.80 -50.85 21.14
C LYS A 2 46.31 -50.60 21.39
N ARG A 3 45.93 -49.38 21.76
CA ARG A 3 44.56 -48.88 21.58
C ARG A 3 44.63 -47.58 20.78
N ILE A 4 44.18 -47.72 19.54
CA ILE A 4 44.03 -46.68 18.54
C ILE A 4 42.79 -45.86 18.94
N LEU A 5 42.98 -44.56 19.18
CA LEU A 5 41.88 -43.63 19.38
C LEU A 5 41.55 -43.01 18.02
N THR A 6 40.45 -43.46 17.43
CA THR A 6 39.97 -43.00 16.12
C THR A 6 39.50 -41.56 16.21
N LEU A 7 40.19 -40.68 15.48
CA LEU A 7 39.87 -39.27 15.28
C LEU A 7 38.69 -39.17 14.30
N LEU A 8 37.51 -38.74 14.76
CA LEU A 8 36.42 -38.36 13.85
C LEU A 8 36.62 -36.91 13.41
N LEU A 9 37.07 -36.72 12.17
CA LEU A 9 37.06 -35.44 11.46
C LEU A 9 35.61 -35.07 11.12
N GLY A 10 35.03 -34.13 11.87
CA GLY A 10 33.81 -33.43 11.48
C GLY A 10 34.17 -32.21 10.65
N THR A 11 34.06 -32.30 9.33
CA THR A 11 34.16 -31.14 8.42
C THR A 11 32.96 -30.24 8.63
N ALA A 12 33.14 -29.16 9.40
CA ALA A 12 32.19 -28.06 9.43
C ALA A 12 32.25 -27.32 8.08
N PHE A 13 31.26 -27.52 7.22
CA PHE A 13 30.99 -26.61 6.10
C PHE A 13 30.50 -25.29 6.69
N LEU A 14 31.42 -24.35 6.92
CA LEU A 14 31.08 -22.95 7.12
C LEU A 14 30.57 -22.43 5.77
N PHE A 15 29.25 -22.38 5.58
CA PHE A 15 28.65 -21.52 4.58
C PHE A 15 28.99 -20.08 4.97
N SER A 16 30.07 -19.57 4.39
CA SER A 16 30.38 -18.15 4.35
C SER A 16 29.27 -17.48 3.53
N CYS A 17 28.23 -17.01 4.21
CA CYS A 17 27.39 -15.96 3.68
C CYS A 17 28.27 -14.71 3.57
N SER A 18 28.81 -14.49 2.38
CA SER A 18 29.39 -13.23 1.97
C SER A 18 28.33 -12.14 2.20
N LYS A 19 28.42 -11.45 3.34
CA LYS A 19 27.73 -10.18 3.56
C LYS A 19 28.27 -9.21 2.51
N LYS A 20 27.60 -9.13 1.37
CA LYS A 20 27.66 -7.92 0.56
C LYS A 20 27.07 -6.82 1.45
N LYS A 21 27.88 -5.79 1.69
CA LYS A 21 27.39 -4.51 2.17
C LYS A 21 26.39 -4.05 1.11
N ASP A 22 25.10 -4.24 1.39
CA ASP A 22 24.10 -3.48 0.68
C ASP A 22 24.27 -2.05 1.20
N ASP A 23 24.84 -1.22 0.33
CA ASP A 23 24.88 0.22 0.51
C ASP A 23 23.45 0.66 0.84
N ASN A 24 23.29 1.16 2.06
CA ASN A 24 22.06 1.72 2.57
C ASN A 24 21.79 3.03 1.83
N THR A 25 21.37 2.90 0.56
CA THR A 25 20.67 3.96 -0.14
C THR A 25 19.35 4.10 0.60
N GLY A 26 19.25 5.12 1.44
CA GLY A 26 17.98 5.55 2.00
C GLY A 26 16.92 5.69 0.89
N PRO A 27 15.63 5.58 1.24
CA PRO A 27 14.54 5.46 0.27
C PRO A 27 14.71 6.47 -0.87
N SER A 28 14.84 5.94 -2.09
CA SER A 28 15.09 6.77 -3.27
C SER A 28 13.87 7.66 -3.49
N SER A 29 14.07 8.90 -3.91
CA SER A 29 12.97 9.86 -4.11
C SER A 29 11.93 9.49 -5.21
N ALA A 30 12.01 8.27 -5.78
CA ALA A 30 10.99 7.59 -6.60
C ALA A 30 9.98 6.76 -5.79
N ASP A 31 10.14 6.67 -4.47
CA ASP A 31 9.38 5.77 -3.61
C ASP A 31 7.92 6.23 -3.44
N ALA A 32 7.01 5.31 -3.74
CA ALA A 32 5.58 5.44 -3.49
C ALA A 32 5.32 5.95 -2.07
N SER A 33 4.52 7.00 -1.93
CA SER A 33 4.20 7.62 -0.64
C SER A 33 2.81 8.23 -0.63
N TRP A 34 2.25 8.44 0.54
CA TRP A 34 0.97 9.14 0.70
C TRP A 34 0.95 9.93 1.98
N LYS A 35 0.07 10.93 2.03
CA LYS A 35 -0.22 11.70 3.22
C LYS A 35 -1.68 11.60 3.58
N LEU A 36 -1.97 11.33 4.85
CA LEU A 36 -3.31 11.42 5.42
C LEU A 36 -3.30 12.55 6.46
N GLY A 37 -3.89 13.70 6.12
CA GLY A 37 -3.71 14.93 6.88
C GLY A 37 -2.23 15.30 6.98
N GLN A 38 -1.71 15.34 8.21
CA GLN A 38 -0.30 15.66 8.49
C GLN A 38 0.63 14.43 8.47
N TYR A 39 0.07 13.22 8.48
CA TYR A 39 0.83 11.97 8.61
C TYR A 39 1.37 11.54 7.26
N THR A 40 2.66 11.23 7.18
CA THR A 40 3.32 10.85 5.92
C THR A 40 3.77 9.39 5.98
N TYR A 41 3.42 8.65 4.94
CA TYR A 41 3.67 7.23 4.80
C TYR A 41 4.51 6.97 3.56
N VAL A 42 5.41 5.99 3.67
CA VAL A 42 6.24 5.52 2.56
C VAL A 42 5.93 4.04 2.38
N ARG A 43 5.78 3.62 1.12
CA ARG A 43 5.51 2.23 0.77
C ARG A 43 6.61 1.32 1.31
N GLY A 44 6.17 0.28 2.01
CA GLY A 44 6.98 -0.88 2.33
C GLY A 44 6.75 -2.03 1.37
N THR A 45 5.51 -2.51 1.29
CA THR A 45 5.15 -3.62 0.40
C THR A 45 3.92 -3.29 -0.40
N SER A 46 3.80 -3.91 -1.56
CA SER A 46 2.58 -3.86 -2.36
C SER A 46 2.29 -5.14 -3.09
N SER A 47 1.03 -5.29 -3.48
CA SER A 47 0.57 -6.35 -4.35
C SER A 47 -0.47 -5.80 -5.32
N GLN A 48 -0.56 -6.42 -6.50
CA GLN A 48 -1.56 -6.10 -7.50
C GLN A 48 -2.08 -7.40 -8.10
N SER A 49 -3.39 -7.52 -8.22
CA SER A 49 -4.06 -8.63 -8.87
C SER A 49 -5.11 -8.11 -9.84
N SER A 50 -5.29 -8.82 -10.95
CA SER A 50 -6.28 -8.49 -11.96
C SER A 50 -7.14 -9.71 -12.23
N THR A 51 -8.44 -9.50 -12.44
CA THR A 51 -9.37 -10.56 -12.84
C THR A 51 -10.24 -10.05 -13.97
N THR A 52 -10.37 -10.86 -15.03
CA THR A 52 -11.18 -10.54 -16.20
C THR A 52 -12.42 -11.41 -16.23
N ASN A 53 -13.59 -10.79 -16.38
CA ASN A 53 -14.85 -11.47 -16.61
C ASN A 53 -15.67 -10.71 -17.67
N SER A 54 -16.18 -11.42 -18.68
CA SER A 54 -16.97 -10.85 -19.78
C SER A 54 -16.34 -9.59 -20.41
N GLY A 55 -15.03 -9.60 -20.65
CA GLY A 55 -14.29 -8.50 -21.27
C GLY A 55 -14.03 -7.29 -20.35
N LYS A 56 -14.45 -7.35 -19.07
CA LYS A 56 -14.15 -6.33 -18.06
C LYS A 56 -13.03 -6.85 -17.17
N THR A 57 -11.95 -6.09 -17.03
CA THR A 57 -10.83 -6.43 -16.16
C THR A 57 -10.84 -5.49 -14.96
N ILE A 58 -10.98 -6.06 -13.77
CA ILE A 58 -10.84 -5.32 -12.52
C ILE A 58 -9.42 -5.55 -12.01
N THR A 59 -8.73 -4.48 -11.65
CA THR A 59 -7.46 -4.55 -10.94
C THR A 59 -7.67 -4.07 -9.51
N ALA A 60 -7.17 -4.86 -8.56
CA ALA A 60 -7.05 -4.50 -7.16
C ALA A 60 -5.56 -4.31 -6.82
N MET A 61 -5.25 -3.25 -6.07
CA MET A 61 -3.91 -2.97 -5.59
C MET A 61 -3.96 -2.77 -4.08
N ALA A 62 -2.97 -3.29 -3.35
CA ALA A 62 -2.77 -3.00 -1.95
C ALA A 62 -1.35 -2.48 -1.75
N VAL A 63 -1.21 -1.34 -1.08
CA VAL A 63 0.07 -0.68 -0.80
C VAL A 63 0.12 -0.38 0.69
N SER A 64 1.10 -0.93 1.39
CA SER A 64 1.23 -0.80 2.85
C SER A 64 2.52 -0.08 3.22
N THR A 65 2.55 0.58 4.38
CA THR A 65 3.73 1.31 4.86
C THR A 65 4.83 0.36 5.35
N THR A 66 6.10 0.78 5.30
CA THR A 66 7.26 0.05 5.83
C THR A 66 7.44 0.27 7.33
N GLY A 67 7.56 -0.82 8.09
CA GLY A 67 8.06 -0.85 9.46
C GLY A 67 7.38 0.10 10.45
N ASP A 68 8.03 0.29 11.60
CA ASP A 68 7.57 1.17 12.69
C ASP A 68 8.21 2.58 12.63
N GLY A 69 9.03 2.87 11.60
CA GLY A 69 10.12 3.87 11.68
C GLY A 69 10.08 5.07 10.71
N GLY A 70 8.89 5.47 10.23
CA GLY A 70 8.72 6.71 9.45
C GLY A 70 8.16 7.88 10.29
N ASN A 71 7.93 9.04 9.67
CA ASN A 71 7.12 10.11 10.28
C ASN A 71 5.62 9.77 10.22
N LEU A 72 5.27 8.65 10.85
CA LEU A 72 3.93 8.05 10.88
C LEU A 72 3.05 8.71 11.97
N GLY A 73 3.64 9.61 12.76
CA GLY A 73 2.98 10.26 13.90
C GLY A 73 2.30 9.26 14.83
N ALA A 74 1.08 9.58 15.27
CA ALA A 74 0.27 8.70 16.12
C ALA A 74 -0.23 7.43 15.39
N PHE A 75 -0.16 7.40 14.07
CA PHE A 75 -0.72 6.35 13.22
C PHE A 75 0.41 5.58 12.54
N SER A 76 1.07 4.71 13.29
CA SER A 76 2.25 3.96 12.83
C SER A 76 1.98 2.92 11.75
N GLY A 77 0.73 2.62 11.41
CA GLY A 77 0.38 1.70 10.33
C GLY A 77 -0.58 2.35 9.36
N SER A 78 -0.31 2.24 8.06
CA SER A 78 -1.28 2.60 7.03
C SER A 78 -1.17 1.70 5.82
N ALA A 79 -2.32 1.48 5.18
CA ALA A 79 -2.41 0.81 3.89
C ALA A 79 -3.45 1.49 2.99
N LEU A 80 -3.12 1.61 1.72
CA LEU A 80 -4.04 2.01 0.65
C LEU A 80 -4.49 0.77 -0.11
N THR A 81 -5.79 0.72 -0.41
CA THR A 81 -6.34 -0.24 -1.35
C THR A 81 -6.99 0.51 -2.50
N PHE A 82 -6.80 -0.01 -3.71
CA PHE A 82 -7.30 0.57 -4.94
C PHE A 82 -8.08 -0.48 -5.72
N THR A 83 -9.21 -0.11 -6.29
CA THR A 83 -9.97 -0.97 -7.21
C THR A 83 -10.50 -0.15 -8.39
N PHE A 84 -10.27 -0.61 -9.61
CA PHE A 84 -10.75 0.05 -10.83
C PHE A 84 -10.86 -0.92 -12.01
N TYR A 85 -11.64 -0.54 -13.02
CA TYR A 85 -11.69 -1.26 -14.30
C TYR A 85 -10.46 -0.94 -15.15
N SER A 86 -9.43 -1.77 -15.06
CA SER A 86 -8.14 -1.57 -15.72
C SER A 86 -8.17 -1.79 -17.23
N ASN A 87 -9.20 -2.46 -17.75
CA ASN A 87 -9.45 -2.53 -19.20
C ASN A 87 -9.76 -1.15 -19.83
N LEU A 88 -9.96 -0.09 -19.03
CA LEU A 88 -10.14 1.29 -19.50
C LEU A 88 -8.81 2.05 -19.71
N GLY A 89 -7.68 1.39 -19.42
CA GLY A 89 -6.32 1.87 -19.69
C GLY A 89 -5.85 2.98 -18.74
N GLU A 90 -4.72 3.59 -19.10
CA GLU A 90 -4.14 4.73 -18.38
C GLU A 90 -4.99 6.01 -18.52
N GLY A 91 -4.79 6.94 -17.59
CA GLY A 91 -5.37 8.28 -17.60
C GLY A 91 -5.97 8.68 -16.26
N GLU A 92 -6.77 9.74 -16.27
CA GLU A 92 -7.47 10.21 -15.07
C GLU A 92 -8.74 9.38 -14.77
N TYR A 93 -8.88 9.00 -13.51
CA TYR A 93 -10.03 8.31 -12.96
C TYR A 93 -10.67 9.18 -11.89
N ARG A 94 -11.98 9.32 -11.92
CA ARG A 94 -12.73 10.01 -10.85
C ARG A 94 -12.74 9.10 -9.63
N LEU A 95 -12.47 9.66 -8.45
CA LEU A 95 -12.66 8.90 -7.21
C LEU A 95 -14.16 8.65 -6.98
N GLY A 96 -14.49 7.45 -6.50
CA GLY A 96 -15.86 7.08 -6.21
C GLY A 96 -15.97 5.84 -5.33
N THR A 97 -17.21 5.39 -5.14
CA THR A 97 -17.52 4.21 -4.36
C THR A 97 -17.54 2.96 -5.23
N THR A 98 -17.51 1.79 -4.58
CA THR A 98 -17.65 0.49 -5.25
C THR A 98 -18.96 0.40 -6.02
N GLU A 99 -20.06 0.90 -5.46
CA GLU A 99 -21.38 0.90 -6.10
C GLU A 99 -21.37 1.75 -7.38
N ALA A 100 -20.74 2.94 -7.34
CA ALA A 100 -20.63 3.81 -8.50
C ALA A 100 -19.77 3.16 -9.60
N MET A 101 -18.66 2.51 -9.22
CA MET A 101 -17.80 1.79 -10.16
C MET A 101 -18.57 0.64 -10.84
N VAL A 102 -19.22 -0.22 -10.05
CA VAL A 102 -19.93 -1.41 -10.55
C VAL A 102 -21.15 -1.04 -11.40
N SER A 103 -21.89 0.01 -11.02
CA SER A 103 -23.05 0.48 -11.79
C SER A 103 -22.67 1.18 -13.10
N SER A 104 -21.43 1.66 -13.23
CA SER A 104 -20.94 2.41 -14.39
C SER A 104 -19.62 1.84 -14.94
N PRO A 105 -19.60 0.58 -15.45
CA PRO A 105 -18.35 -0.12 -15.79
C PRO A 105 -17.59 0.45 -17.00
N ALA A 106 -18.22 1.34 -17.77
CA ALA A 106 -17.57 2.07 -18.86
C ALA A 106 -16.97 3.42 -18.39
N ALA A 107 -17.27 3.86 -17.16
CA ALA A 107 -16.73 5.09 -16.59
C ALA A 107 -15.40 4.81 -15.88
N ARG A 108 -14.45 5.72 -16.03
CA ARG A 108 -13.17 5.70 -15.31
C ARG A 108 -13.39 6.12 -13.85
N ILE A 109 -13.77 5.15 -13.03
CA ILE A 109 -13.96 5.32 -11.58
C ILE A 109 -12.91 4.47 -10.87
N ILE A 110 -12.23 5.06 -9.90
CA ILE A 110 -11.32 4.36 -8.99
C ILE A 110 -11.83 4.47 -7.56
N VAL A 111 -11.90 3.32 -6.90
CA VAL A 111 -12.17 3.23 -5.47
C VAL A 111 -10.83 3.24 -4.75
N ILE A 112 -10.67 4.14 -3.79
CA ILE A 112 -9.47 4.23 -2.95
C ILE A 112 -9.93 4.21 -1.50
N ASN A 113 -9.40 3.29 -0.71
CA ASN A 113 -9.60 3.28 0.74
C ASN A 113 -8.25 3.35 1.46
N CYS A 114 -8.20 4.08 2.55
CA CYS A 114 -7.03 4.20 3.41
C CYS A 114 -7.33 3.62 4.79
N THR A 115 -6.66 2.53 5.15
CA THR A 115 -6.69 2.00 6.50
C THR A 115 -5.57 2.63 7.31
N ILE A 116 -5.84 3.01 8.56
CA ILE A 116 -4.84 3.39 9.55
C ILE A 116 -4.93 2.52 10.80
N GLY A 117 -3.79 2.27 11.40
CA GLY A 117 -3.60 1.57 12.68
C GLY A 117 -2.56 2.29 13.53
N THR A 118 -2.39 1.86 14.78
CA THR A 118 -1.29 2.33 15.65
C THR A 118 -0.48 1.13 16.15
N ALA A 119 0.73 1.40 16.65
CA ALA A 119 1.63 0.39 17.20
C ALA A 119 1.26 0.02 18.65
N VAL A 120 0.43 0.84 19.29
CA VAL A 120 0.14 0.76 20.73
C VAL A 120 -1.28 0.28 21.04
N ASN A 121 -2.17 0.27 20.04
CA ASN A 121 -3.53 -0.25 20.17
C ASN A 121 -3.80 -1.31 19.10
N THR A 122 -4.77 -2.19 19.37
CA THR A 122 -5.24 -3.20 18.41
C THR A 122 -6.37 -2.69 17.51
N GLY A 123 -6.71 -1.40 17.63
CA GLY A 123 -7.77 -0.74 16.89
C GLY A 123 -7.30 -0.20 15.55
N SER A 124 -8.19 -0.21 14.56
CA SER A 124 -7.91 0.36 13.24
C SER A 124 -9.14 1.06 12.68
N LEU A 125 -8.90 1.97 11.73
CA LEU A 125 -9.92 2.74 11.07
C LEU A 125 -9.76 2.64 9.56
N LEU A 126 -10.86 2.38 8.87
CA LEU A 126 -10.98 2.54 7.43
C LEU A 126 -11.46 3.96 7.15
N TYR A 127 -10.79 4.63 6.22
CA TYR A 127 -11.18 5.88 5.63
C TYR A 127 -11.49 5.68 4.15
N SER A 128 -12.60 6.25 3.71
CA SER A 128 -13.12 6.13 2.34
C SER A 128 -13.41 7.53 1.81
N VAL A 129 -13.45 7.70 0.48
CA VAL A 129 -13.72 9.02 -0.13
C VAL A 129 -15.08 9.57 0.34
N LEU A 130 -15.11 10.84 0.75
CA LEU A 130 -16.35 11.52 1.11
C LEU A 130 -17.11 11.91 -0.17
N GLY A 131 -18.00 11.04 -0.63
CA GLY A 131 -18.81 11.26 -1.84
C GLY A 131 -18.01 11.13 -3.15
N THR A 132 -18.45 11.81 -4.21
CA THR A 132 -17.73 11.84 -5.49
C THR A 132 -16.95 13.15 -5.60
N GLY A 133 -15.63 13.08 -5.46
CA GLY A 133 -14.78 14.26 -5.59
C GLY A 133 -13.32 13.89 -5.80
N GLY A 134 -12.60 14.68 -6.60
CA GLY A 134 -11.20 14.46 -6.94
C GLY A 134 -10.96 13.46 -8.06
N THR A 135 -9.73 13.48 -8.57
CA THR A 135 -9.23 12.55 -9.59
C THR A 135 -7.96 11.86 -9.10
N ALA A 136 -7.71 10.67 -9.62
CA ALA A 136 -6.43 10.00 -9.54
C ALA A 136 -5.88 9.78 -10.96
N SER A 137 -4.59 10.01 -11.13
CA SER A 137 -3.87 9.60 -12.34
C SER A 137 -3.48 8.13 -12.19
N VAL A 138 -3.87 7.31 -13.17
CA VAL A 138 -3.48 5.91 -13.30
C VAL A 138 -2.53 5.79 -14.48
N THR A 139 -1.32 5.29 -14.24
CA THR A 139 -0.31 5.03 -15.28
C THR A 139 0.14 3.57 -15.23
N LEU A 140 0.79 3.11 -16.29
CA LEU A 140 1.35 1.76 -16.39
C LEU A 140 2.87 1.84 -16.54
N ASP A 141 3.61 1.06 -15.77
CA ASP A 141 5.06 0.96 -15.96
C ASP A 141 5.42 0.03 -17.13
N SER A 142 6.71 -0.01 -17.46
CA SER A 142 7.23 -0.89 -18.51
C SER A 142 7.10 -2.39 -18.22
N LYS A 143 6.70 -2.76 -17.00
CA LYS A 143 6.44 -4.14 -16.55
C LYS A 143 4.95 -4.45 -16.47
N GLY A 144 4.07 -3.53 -16.88
CA GLY A 144 2.62 -3.70 -16.82
C GLY A 144 2.05 -3.57 -15.40
N LYS A 145 2.74 -2.91 -14.47
CA LYS A 145 2.23 -2.59 -13.13
C LYS A 145 1.54 -1.24 -13.15
N TYR A 146 0.40 -1.15 -12.48
CA TYR A 146 -0.35 0.08 -12.38
C TYR A 146 0.22 0.97 -11.27
N HIS A 147 0.23 2.27 -11.52
CA HIS A 147 0.65 3.29 -10.57
C HIS A 147 -0.47 4.30 -10.40
N VAL A 148 -0.79 4.65 -9.15
CA VAL A 148 -1.88 5.57 -8.83
C VAL A 148 -1.35 6.79 -8.09
N SER A 149 -1.72 7.99 -8.54
CA SER A 149 -1.38 9.24 -7.86
C SER A 149 -2.59 10.14 -7.68
N VAL A 150 -2.66 10.85 -6.56
CA VAL A 150 -3.66 11.84 -6.21
C VAL A 150 -2.91 13.10 -5.81
N SER A 151 -2.79 14.05 -6.74
CA SER A 151 -1.99 15.27 -6.58
C SER A 151 -2.73 16.39 -5.86
N THR A 152 -4.05 16.49 -6.09
CA THR A 152 -4.93 17.42 -5.36
C THR A 152 -5.48 16.70 -4.12
N PRO A 153 -5.36 17.28 -2.92
CA PRO A 153 -5.90 16.67 -1.71
C PRO A 153 -7.39 16.33 -1.84
N VAL A 154 -7.76 15.12 -1.45
CA VAL A 154 -9.16 14.66 -1.42
C VAL A 154 -9.56 14.28 -0.02
N THR A 155 -10.68 14.82 0.46
CA THR A 155 -11.18 14.53 1.80
C THR A 155 -11.76 13.12 1.89
N PHE A 156 -11.19 12.35 2.80
CA PHE A 156 -11.66 11.03 3.18
C PHE A 156 -12.35 11.11 4.53
N LYS A 157 -13.42 10.32 4.69
CA LYS A 157 -14.18 10.21 5.93
C LYS A 157 -13.96 8.85 6.56
N LYS A 158 -13.94 8.81 7.88
CA LYS A 158 -14.01 7.59 8.67
C LYS A 158 -15.25 6.79 8.28
N ASP A 159 -15.04 5.51 7.99
CA ASP A 159 -16.07 4.61 7.49
C ASP A 159 -16.31 3.47 8.48
N ILE A 160 -15.26 2.68 8.74
CA ILE A 160 -15.34 1.50 9.62
C ILE A 160 -14.31 1.62 10.74
N ALA A 161 -14.73 1.28 11.96
CA ALA A 161 -13.85 1.10 13.11
C ALA A 161 -13.78 -0.37 13.51
N VAL A 162 -12.56 -0.91 13.56
CA VAL A 162 -12.28 -2.29 14.01
C VAL A 162 -11.70 -2.24 15.43
N ASN A 163 -12.16 -3.13 16.30
CA ASN A 163 -11.74 -3.19 17.71
C ASN A 163 -11.88 -1.85 18.46
N GLY A 164 -12.96 -1.10 18.18
CA GLY A 164 -13.22 0.22 18.78
C GLY A 164 -12.47 1.39 18.10
N GLY A 165 -11.66 1.12 17.09
CA GLY A 165 -10.95 2.14 16.31
C GLY A 165 -9.78 2.78 17.05
N ILE A 166 -9.41 3.98 16.63
CA ILE A 166 -8.27 4.72 17.21
C ILE A 166 -8.81 5.96 17.94
N PRO A 167 -8.61 6.07 19.27
CA PRO A 167 -9.00 7.26 20.02
C PRO A 167 -8.42 8.54 19.42
N SER A 168 -9.19 9.61 19.45
CA SER A 168 -8.80 10.95 18.95
C SER A 168 -8.53 11.06 17.44
N ALA A 169 -8.73 9.98 16.66
CA ALA A 169 -8.68 10.08 15.21
C ALA A 169 -9.85 10.94 14.70
N GLN A 170 -9.52 11.94 13.87
CA GLN A 170 -10.49 12.89 13.33
C GLN A 170 -11.53 12.18 12.45
N GLU A 171 -12.67 12.82 12.25
CA GLU A 171 -13.71 12.24 11.40
C GLU A 171 -13.34 12.24 9.93
N THR A 172 -12.53 13.21 9.52
CA THR A 172 -12.06 13.36 8.14
C THR A 172 -10.59 13.70 8.10
N TYR A 173 -9.92 13.26 7.04
CA TYR A 173 -8.56 13.66 6.69
C TYR A 173 -8.45 13.85 5.19
N ASP A 174 -7.60 14.77 4.75
CA ASP A 174 -7.25 14.87 3.34
C ASP A 174 -6.19 13.85 2.95
N LEU A 175 -6.37 13.19 1.81
CA LEU A 175 -5.45 12.22 1.25
C LEU A 175 -4.75 12.80 0.01
N THR A 176 -3.43 12.66 -0.04
CA THR A 176 -2.64 12.80 -1.29
C THR A 176 -1.78 11.54 -1.48
N ILE A 177 -1.56 11.16 -2.73
CA ILE A 177 -0.84 9.94 -3.08
C ILE A 177 0.17 10.26 -4.17
N LYS A 178 1.43 9.90 -3.94
CA LYS A 178 2.49 9.97 -4.93
C LYS A 178 2.85 8.54 -5.34
N ASN A 179 2.53 8.20 -6.58
CA ASN A 179 3.06 7.03 -7.27
C ASN A 179 2.87 5.71 -6.48
N ALA A 180 1.65 5.39 -6.02
CA ALA A 180 1.37 4.13 -5.33
C ALA A 180 1.30 2.95 -6.32
N TYR A 181 2.10 1.90 -6.08
CA TYR A 181 2.16 0.68 -6.90
C TYR A 181 2.53 -0.53 -6.04
#